data_AF-A0A9D5HNT3-F1
#
_entry.id   AF-A0A9D5HNT3-F1
#
_cell.length_a   1.000
_cell.length_b   1.000
_cell.length_c   1.000
_cell.angle_alpha   90.00
_cell.angle_beta   90.00
_cell.angle_gamma   90.00
#
_symmetry.space_group_name_H-M   'P 1'
#
loop_
_entity.id
_entity.type
_entity.pdbx_description
1 polymer ?
#
loop_
_entity_poly.entity_id
_entity_poly.type
_entity_poly.pdbx_seq_one_letter_code
_entity_poly.pdbx_strand_id
1 'polypeptide(L)'
;MEGACVLEVDVNGEAKFFVDKKVLSAFSGRLSKLFRKVSETGDSKTLKVIFHDLPGGSEAFELMSRFCYNNGSIQITPINTCLLHFVAHFMEMTNNFSSSHKLITQTEESLECITYWTWSEPLTAFKQCQSIGEALQIRKTTTTLHVGLQISGSEC
;
A
#
# COMPACT_ATOMS: atom_id res chain seq x y z
N MET A 1 17.62 -25.27 4.54
CA MET A 1 16.42 -24.70 5.18
C MET A 1 16.65 -23.20 5.25
N GLU A 2 16.13 -22.45 4.27
CA GLU A 2 16.25 -20.99 4.26
C GLU A 2 15.24 -20.45 5.27
N GLY A 3 15.74 -19.82 6.34
CA GLY A 3 14.90 -19.31 7.43
C GLY A 3 13.83 -18.36 6.89
N ALA A 4 12.60 -18.49 7.38
CA ALA A 4 11.50 -17.63 6.99
C ALA A 4 11.92 -16.15 7.18
N CYS A 5 11.99 -15.41 6.08
CA CYS A 5 12.35 -13.99 6.07
C CYS A 5 11.12 -13.17 6.47
N VAL A 6 10.69 -13.34 7.72
CA VAL A 6 9.53 -12.63 8.27
C VAL A 6 9.86 -11.14 8.38
N LEU A 7 9.04 -10.33 7.72
CA LEU A 7 9.03 -8.88 7.73
C LEU A 7 7.90 -8.42 8.65
N GLU A 8 8.21 -7.60 9.65
CA GLU A 8 7.19 -6.88 10.42
C GLU A 8 6.85 -5.58 9.67
N VAL A 9 5.57 -5.38 9.36
CA VAL A 9 5.07 -4.16 8.75
C VAL A 9 4.09 -3.49 9.68
N ASP A 10 4.43 -2.30 10.15
CA ASP A 10 3.55 -1.42 10.91
C ASP A 10 2.86 -0.45 9.93
N VAL A 11 1.54 -0.53 9.85
CA VAL A 11 0.73 0.28 8.93
C VAL A 11 0.02 1.36 9.72
N ASN A 12 0.42 2.60 9.49
CA ASN A 12 -0.18 3.82 10.01
C ASN A 12 -0.24 3.90 11.55
N GLY A 13 0.49 3.05 12.28
CA GLY A 13 0.33 2.87 13.73
C GLY A 13 -0.96 2.15 14.13
N GLU A 14 -1.75 1.67 13.17
CA GLU A 14 -3.07 1.05 13.37
C GLU A 14 -2.97 -0.47 13.54
N ALA A 15 -2.15 -1.12 12.70
CA ALA A 15 -2.03 -2.56 12.66
C ALA A 15 -0.61 -3.00 12.33
N LYS A 16 -0.25 -4.21 12.77
CA LYS A 16 1.02 -4.86 12.46
C LYS A 16 0.78 -6.16 11.70
N PHE A 17 1.52 -6.33 10.61
CA PHE A 17 1.48 -7.52 9.77
C PHE A 17 2.82 -8.23 9.82
N PHE A 18 2.80 -9.55 9.80
CA PHE A 18 3.99 -10.39 9.65
C PHE A 18 3.89 -11.10 8.32
N VAL A 19 4.74 -10.71 7.38
CA VAL A 19 4.66 -11.18 5.99
C VAL A 19 6.02 -11.67 5.49
N ASP A 20 6.04 -12.46 4.42
CA ASP A 20 7.26 -12.89 3.77
C ASP A 20 7.84 -11.74 2.94
N LYS A 21 9.07 -11.34 3.28
CA LYS A 21 9.82 -10.29 2.60
C LYS A 21 9.92 -10.54 1.08
N LYS A 22 10.21 -11.79 0.67
CA LYS A 22 10.44 -12.15 -0.72
C LYS A 22 9.15 -12.01 -1.52
N VAL A 23 8.04 -12.54 -0.99
CA VAL A 23 6.71 -12.44 -1.63
C VAL A 23 6.37 -10.98 -1.90
N LEU A 24 6.38 -10.12 -0.88
CA LEU A 24 5.98 -8.72 -1.06
C LEU A 24 6.96 -7.94 -1.96
N SER A 25 8.26 -8.20 -1.85
CA SER A 25 9.27 -7.52 -2.68
C SER A 25 9.17 -7.87 -4.17
N ALA A 26 8.65 -9.04 -4.52
CA ALA A 26 8.43 -9.42 -5.90
C ALA A 26 7.42 -8.48 -6.57
N PHE A 27 6.35 -8.11 -5.86
CA PHE A 27 5.29 -7.27 -6.40
C PHE A 27 5.53 -5.77 -6.17
N SER A 28 6.19 -5.38 -5.09
CA SER A 28 6.36 -3.97 -4.71
C SER A 28 7.72 -3.40 -5.16
N GLY A 29 7.66 -2.39 -6.04
CA GLY A 29 8.82 -1.57 -6.42
C GLY A 29 9.43 -0.82 -5.23
N ARG A 30 8.62 -0.36 -4.27
CA ARG A 30 9.13 0.32 -3.06
C ARG A 30 9.89 -0.62 -2.15
N LEU A 31 9.31 -1.77 -1.83
CA LEU A 31 9.94 -2.74 -0.93
C LEU A 31 11.19 -3.36 -1.56
N SER A 32 11.18 -3.68 -2.86
CA SER A 32 12.37 -4.18 -3.55
C SER A 32 13.53 -3.19 -3.52
N LYS A 33 13.27 -1.90 -3.79
CA LYS A 33 14.28 -0.83 -3.68
C LYS A 33 14.79 -0.68 -2.25
N LEU A 34 13.89 -0.71 -1.27
CA LEU A 34 14.24 -0.60 0.15
C LEU A 34 15.17 -1.74 0.58
N PHE A 35 14.82 -2.98 0.25
CA PHE A 35 15.60 -4.15 0.67
C PHE A 35 16.93 -4.29 -0.06
N ARG A 36 17.02 -3.83 -1.31
CA ARG A 36 18.30 -3.75 -2.02
C ARG A 36 19.28 -2.84 -1.29
N LYS A 37 18.84 -1.63 -0.90
CA LYS A 37 19.68 -0.68 -0.14
C LYS A 37 20.17 -1.25 1.19
N VAL A 38 19.31 -1.95 1.92
CA VAL A 38 19.66 -2.57 3.20
C VAL A 38 20.69 -3.70 3.02
N SER A 39 20.55 -4.50 1.97
CA SER A 39 21.52 -5.56 1.66
C SER A 39 22.91 -5.02 1.33
N GLU A 40 22.99 -3.86 0.69
CA GLU A 40 24.26 -3.18 0.36
C GLU A 40 24.96 -2.64 1.61
N THR A 41 24.22 -2.37 2.70
CA THR A 41 24.75 -1.86 3.97
C THR A 41 25.18 -2.95 4.96
N GLY A 42 24.96 -4.23 4.63
CA GLY A 42 25.41 -5.37 5.43
C GLY A 42 24.59 -5.68 6.70
N ASP A 43 23.48 -4.97 6.92
CA ASP A 43 22.63 -5.18 8.10
C ASP A 43 21.64 -6.36 7.88
N SER A 44 21.96 -7.52 8.45
CA SER A 44 21.18 -8.77 8.34
C SER A 44 20.10 -8.93 9.42
N LYS A 45 19.65 -7.85 10.08
CA LYS A 45 18.65 -7.94 11.14
C LYS A 45 17.23 -8.12 10.60
N THR A 46 16.35 -8.68 11.43
CA THR A 46 14.90 -8.71 11.23
C THR A 46 14.42 -7.34 10.78
N LEU A 47 13.82 -7.28 9.59
CA LEU A 47 13.41 -6.03 8.99
C LEU A 47 12.04 -5.64 9.53
N LYS A 48 11.97 -4.46 10.13
CA LYS A 48 10.73 -3.77 10.44
C LYS A 48 10.56 -2.63 9.44
N VAL A 49 9.40 -2.57 8.80
CA VAL A 49 9.00 -1.47 7.92
C VAL A 49 7.82 -0.76 8.57
N ILE A 50 7.85 0.58 8.56
CA ILE A 50 6.76 1.40 9.08
C ILE A 50 6.27 2.27 7.93
N PHE A 51 4.98 2.17 7.62
CA PHE A 51 4.30 3.07 6.69
C PHE A 51 3.48 4.05 7.51
N HIS A 52 3.75 5.36 7.40
CA HIS A 52 3.03 6.37 8.17
C HIS A 52 1.73 6.85 7.48
N ASP A 53 1.68 6.77 6.15
CA ASP A 53 0.60 7.33 5.32
C ASP A 53 0.19 6.39 4.19
N LEU A 54 0.05 5.10 4.49
CA LEU A 54 -0.45 4.14 3.51
C LEU A 54 -1.94 4.45 3.22
N PRO A 55 -2.31 4.77 1.97
CA PRO A 55 -3.68 5.11 1.61
C PRO A 55 -4.60 3.91 1.83
N GLY A 56 -5.73 4.13 2.50
CA GLY A 56 -6.64 3.06 2.88
C GLY A 56 -6.16 2.20 4.05
N GLY A 57 -5.03 2.55 4.67
CA GLY A 57 -4.55 1.97 5.92
C GLY A 57 -4.39 0.46 5.91
N SER A 58 -4.61 -0.13 7.08
CA SER A 58 -4.43 -1.57 7.30
C SER A 58 -5.28 -2.45 6.37
N GLU A 59 -6.51 -2.04 6.05
CA GLU A 59 -7.40 -2.74 5.12
C GLU A 59 -6.80 -2.82 3.70
N ALA A 60 -6.32 -1.69 3.18
CA ALA A 60 -5.69 -1.68 1.86
C ALA A 60 -4.42 -2.53 1.83
N PHE A 61 -3.62 -2.51 2.91
CA PHE A 61 -2.45 -3.37 3.03
C PHE A 61 -2.83 -4.87 3.06
N GLU A 62 -3.87 -5.25 3.79
CA GLU A 62 -4.36 -6.63 3.84
C GLU A 62 -4.77 -7.10 2.43
N LEU A 63 -5.61 -6.34 1.73
CA LEU A 63 -6.07 -6.68 0.38
C LEU A 63 -4.90 -6.80 -0.61
N MET A 64 -3.96 -5.85 -0.57
CA MET A 64 -2.73 -5.91 -1.37
C MET A 64 -1.87 -7.13 -1.05
N SER A 65 -1.75 -7.49 0.23
CA SER A 65 -1.01 -8.68 0.63
C SER A 65 -1.66 -9.96 0.10
N ARG A 66 -3.00 -10.07 0.16
CA ARG A 66 -3.75 -11.20 -0.41
C ARG A 66 -3.48 -11.35 -1.90
N PHE A 67 -3.45 -10.25 -2.65
CA PHE A 67 -3.06 -10.25 -4.06
C PHE A 67 -1.64 -10.83 -4.27
N CYS A 68 -0.67 -10.40 -3.46
CA CYS A 68 0.72 -10.85 -3.57
C CYS A 68 0.87 -12.35 -3.25
N TYR A 69 0.20 -12.82 -2.20
CA TYR A 69 0.23 -14.25 -1.82
C TYR A 69 -0.56 -15.15 -2.78
N ASN A 70 -1.53 -14.60 -3.50
CA ASN A 70 -2.32 -15.32 -4.48
C ASN A 70 -1.81 -15.09 -5.92
N ASN A 71 -0.48 -15.01 -6.08
CA ASN A 71 0.20 -14.93 -7.37
C ASN A 71 -0.32 -13.82 -8.31
N GLY A 72 -0.65 -12.66 -7.74
CA GLY A 72 -1.14 -11.52 -8.51
C GLY A 72 -2.60 -11.67 -8.96
N SER A 73 -3.42 -12.38 -8.18
CA SER A 73 -4.85 -12.51 -8.40
C SER A 73 -5.65 -12.10 -7.17
N ILE A 74 -6.65 -11.25 -7.37
CA ILE A 74 -7.64 -10.90 -6.36
C ILE A 74 -8.97 -10.58 -7.03
N GLN A 75 -10.08 -10.79 -6.33
CA GLN A 75 -11.37 -10.30 -6.79
C GLN A 75 -11.45 -8.78 -6.61
N ILE A 76 -11.42 -8.07 -7.73
CA ILE A 76 -11.66 -6.64 -7.77
C ILE A 76 -13.17 -6.40 -7.87
N THR A 77 -13.69 -5.53 -7.01
CA THR A 77 -15.10 -5.17 -6.91
C THR A 77 -15.19 -3.65 -6.76
N PRO A 78 -16.34 -3.03 -7.11
CA PRO A 78 -16.52 -1.59 -6.98
C PRO A 78 -16.17 -1.04 -5.58
N ILE A 79 -16.36 -1.86 -4.54
CA ILE A 79 -16.15 -1.53 -3.13
C ILE A 79 -14.67 -1.63 -2.72
N ASN A 80 -13.80 -2.29 -3.49
CA ASN A 80 -12.38 -2.41 -3.14
C ASN A 80 -11.44 -1.86 -4.23
N THR A 81 -11.96 -1.54 -5.42
CA THR A 81 -11.18 -1.01 -6.54
C THR A 81 -10.38 0.23 -6.14
N CYS A 82 -10.99 1.19 -5.42
CA CYS A 82 -10.29 2.39 -4.96
C CYS A 82 -9.13 2.06 -4.01
N LEU A 83 -9.36 1.24 -2.98
CA LEU A 83 -8.31 0.84 -2.02
C LEU A 83 -7.15 0.18 -2.74
N LEU A 84 -7.44 -0.81 -3.58
CA LEU A 84 -6.44 -1.56 -4.36
C LEU A 84 -5.66 -0.65 -5.30
N HIS A 85 -6.33 0.30 -5.96
CA HIS A 85 -5.68 1.23 -6.88
C HIS A 85 -4.69 2.14 -6.14
N PHE A 86 -5.15 2.81 -5.06
CA PHE A 86 -4.29 3.72 -4.30
C PHE A 86 -3.10 3.00 -3.65
N VAL A 87 -3.33 1.83 -3.03
CA VAL A 87 -2.23 1.07 -2.42
C VAL A 87 -1.26 0.52 -3.46
N ALA A 88 -1.74 0.11 -4.64
CA ALA A 88 -0.88 -0.37 -5.72
C ALA A 88 0.06 0.73 -6.22
N HIS A 89 -0.45 1.96 -6.39
CA HIS A 89 0.37 3.12 -6.69
C HIS A 89 1.32 3.48 -5.53
N PHE A 90 0.82 3.45 -4.29
CA PHE A 90 1.64 3.68 -3.09
C PHE A 90 2.72 2.61 -2.90
N MET A 91 2.56 1.40 -3.40
CA MET A 91 3.56 0.34 -3.26
C MET A 91 4.45 0.20 -4.50
N GLU A 92 4.23 1.03 -5.52
CA GLU A 92 4.86 0.95 -6.84
C GLU A 92 4.73 -0.48 -7.42
N MET A 93 3.51 -1.00 -7.46
CA MET A 93 3.22 -2.34 -7.99
C MET A 93 3.19 -2.35 -9.52
N THR A 94 4.29 -1.89 -10.12
CA THR A 94 4.50 -1.77 -11.56
C THR A 94 5.41 -2.86 -12.13
N ASN A 95 5.92 -3.76 -11.27
CA ASN A 95 6.99 -4.71 -11.58
C ASN A 95 6.70 -5.62 -12.79
N ASN A 96 7.79 -6.07 -13.43
CA ASN A 96 7.91 -6.70 -14.76
C ASN A 96 7.22 -8.07 -14.96
N PHE A 97 6.23 -8.43 -14.14
CA PHE A 97 5.34 -9.55 -14.50
C PHE A 97 4.53 -9.17 -15.75
N SER A 98 3.99 -10.16 -16.47
CA SER A 98 3.10 -9.89 -17.61
C SER A 98 1.99 -8.93 -17.17
N SER A 99 1.50 -8.10 -18.10
CA SER A 99 0.48 -7.06 -17.82
C SER A 99 -0.72 -7.59 -17.02
N SER A 100 -1.09 -8.86 -17.21
CA SER A 100 -2.16 -9.57 -16.49
C SER A 100 -1.97 -9.68 -14.97
N HIS A 101 -0.75 -9.55 -14.43
CA HIS A 101 -0.47 -9.68 -12.99
C HIS A 101 -0.12 -8.35 -12.31
N LYS A 102 -0.41 -7.21 -12.96
CA LYS A 102 -0.19 -5.89 -12.39
C LYS A 102 -1.47 -5.39 -11.75
N LEU A 103 -1.44 -5.18 -10.43
CA LEU A 103 -2.60 -4.71 -9.69
C LEU A 103 -3.12 -3.36 -10.20
N ILE A 104 -2.21 -2.45 -10.58
CA ILE A 104 -2.58 -1.15 -11.17
C ILE A 104 -3.45 -1.36 -12.43
N THR A 105 -2.96 -2.15 -13.39
CA THR A 105 -3.68 -2.45 -14.64
C THR A 105 -5.02 -3.12 -14.37
N GLN A 106 -5.08 -4.13 -13.48
CA GLN A 106 -6.36 -4.80 -13.15
C GLN A 106 -7.38 -3.82 -12.52
N THR A 107 -6.93 -2.87 -11.70
CA THR A 107 -7.81 -1.85 -11.12
C THR A 107 -8.27 -0.81 -12.15
N GLU A 108 -7.41 -0.42 -13.10
CA GLU A 108 -7.76 0.47 -14.20
C GLU A 108 -8.81 -0.17 -15.12
N GLU A 109 -8.59 -1.42 -15.52
CA GLU A 109 -9.56 -2.21 -16.31
C GLU A 109 -10.92 -2.32 -15.58
N SER A 110 -10.91 -2.53 -14.26
CA SER A 110 -12.14 -2.54 -13.46
C SER A 110 -12.88 -1.20 -13.51
N LEU A 111 -12.16 -0.07 -13.49
CA LEU A 111 -12.75 1.27 -13.57
C LEU A 111 -13.27 1.60 -14.97
N GLU A 112 -12.63 1.10 -16.03
CA GLU A 112 -13.14 1.23 -17.40
C GLU A 112 -14.48 0.48 -17.59
N CYS A 113 -14.67 -0.63 -16.86
CA CYS A 113 -15.92 -1.39 -16.84
C CYS A 113 -17.02 -0.83 -15.92
N ILE A 114 -16.92 0.42 -15.47
CA ILE A 114 -17.89 1.06 -14.56
C ILE A 114 -19.33 1.07 -15.09
N THR A 115 -19.51 1.05 -16.42
CA THR A 115 -20.82 1.00 -17.08
C THR A 115 -21.58 -0.31 -16.84
N TYR A 116 -20.88 -1.37 -16.43
CA TYR A 116 -21.46 -2.67 -16.11
C TYR A 116 -21.83 -2.81 -14.63
N TRP A 117 -21.50 -1.81 -13.80
CA TRP A 117 -21.85 -1.80 -12.38
C TRP A 117 -23.31 -1.39 -12.18
N THR A 118 -23.91 -1.83 -11.07
CA THR A 118 -25.20 -1.34 -10.60
C THR A 118 -25.12 0.16 -10.31
N TRP A 119 -26.26 0.85 -10.37
CA TRP A 119 -26.33 2.30 -10.20
C TRP A 119 -25.68 2.83 -8.89
N SER A 120 -25.76 2.06 -7.80
CA SER A 120 -25.21 2.45 -6.50
C SER A 120 -23.70 2.22 -6.34
N GLU A 121 -23.11 1.36 -7.17
CA GLU A 121 -21.70 0.95 -7.03
C GLU A 121 -20.71 2.06 -7.41
N PRO A 122 -20.87 2.82 -8.51
CA PRO A 122 -20.04 3.98 -8.82
C PRO A 122 -20.02 5.03 -7.71
N LEU A 123 -21.18 5.31 -7.10
CA LEU A 123 -21.29 6.26 -5.98
C LEU A 123 -20.56 5.75 -4.74
N THR A 124 -20.59 4.44 -4.51
CA THR A 124 -19.89 3.82 -3.39
C THR A 124 -18.38 3.88 -3.58
N ALA A 125 -17.90 3.50 -4.76
CA ALA A 125 -16.48 3.62 -5.14
C ALA A 125 -16.01 5.08 -5.03
N PHE A 126 -16.78 6.02 -5.56
CA PHE A 126 -16.44 7.45 -5.49
C PHE A 126 -16.30 7.95 -4.04
N LYS A 127 -17.26 7.63 -3.17
CA LYS A 127 -17.22 7.99 -1.74
C LYS A 127 -15.99 7.41 -1.05
N GLN A 128 -15.63 6.18 -1.37
CA GLN A 128 -14.45 5.52 -0.81
C GLN A 128 -13.16 6.19 -1.30
N CYS A 129 -13.05 6.47 -2.61
CA CYS A 129 -11.93 7.20 -3.18
C CYS A 129 -11.77 8.60 -2.53
N GLN A 130 -12.88 9.31 -2.29
CA GLN A 130 -12.87 10.60 -1.59
C GLN A 130 -12.37 10.46 -0.15
N SER A 131 -12.90 9.50 0.61
CA SER A 131 -12.49 9.26 1.99
C SER A 131 -10.99 8.93 2.10
N ILE A 132 -10.45 8.15 1.17
CA ILE A 132 -9.01 7.83 1.12
C ILE A 132 -8.20 9.09 0.79
N GLY A 133 -8.65 9.88 -0.19
CA GLY A 133 -7.98 11.12 -0.58
C GLY A 133 -7.94 12.18 0.53
N GLU A 134 -9.06 12.37 1.24
CA GLU A 134 -9.16 13.30 2.37
C GLU A 134 -8.29 12.86 3.54
N ALA A 135 -8.27 11.56 3.87
CA ALA A 135 -7.40 11.02 4.91
C ALA A 135 -5.91 11.28 4.62
N LEU A 136 -5.49 11.21 3.35
CA LEU A 136 -4.12 11.56 2.95
C LEU A 136 -3.80 13.04 3.11
N GLN A 137 -4.76 13.94 2.85
CA GLN A 137 -4.56 15.38 3.01
C GLN A 137 -4.49 15.77 4.49
N ILE A 138 -5.41 15.26 5.31
CA ILE A 138 -5.43 15.53 6.76
C ILE A 138 -4.11 15.09 7.40
N ARG A 139 -3.62 13.88 7.10
CA ARG A 139 -2.36 13.39 7.68
C ARG A 139 -1.15 14.20 7.25
N LYS A 140 -1.08 14.61 5.97
CA LYS A 140 -0.02 15.52 5.51
C LYS A 140 -0.04 16.83 6.30
N THR A 141 -1.22 17.42 6.50
CA THR A 141 -1.37 18.65 7.28
C THR A 141 -1.01 18.44 8.75
N THR A 142 -1.43 17.33 9.38
CA THR A 142 -1.05 16.99 10.77
C THR A 142 0.45 16.78 10.92
N THR A 143 1.12 16.08 10.00
CA THR A 143 2.58 15.90 10.02
C THR A 143 3.31 17.23 9.81
N THR A 144 2.85 18.07 8.88
CA THR A 144 3.39 19.43 8.69
C THR A 144 3.21 20.28 9.95
N LEU A 145 2.06 20.22 10.60
CA LEU A 145 1.80 20.93 11.87
C LEU A 145 2.66 20.39 13.01
N HIS A 146 2.85 19.07 13.11
CA HIS A 146 3.69 18.47 14.15
C HIS A 146 5.15 18.86 14.00
N VAL A 147 5.69 18.81 12.77
CA VAL A 147 7.03 19.29 12.46
C VAL A 147 7.14 20.80 12.71
N GLY A 148 6.13 21.58 12.30
CA GLY A 148 6.08 23.03 12.56
C GLY A 148 6.05 23.40 14.05
N LEU A 149 5.32 22.64 14.86
CA LEU A 149 5.25 22.83 16.32
C LEU A 149 6.56 22.42 17.00
N GLN A 150 7.25 21.37 16.51
CA GLN A 150 8.57 20.98 17.01
C GLN A 150 9.65 22.02 16.67
N ILE A 151 9.59 22.68 15.51
CA ILE A 151 10.54 23.74 15.14
C ILE A 151 10.26 25.04 15.90
N SER A 152 8.99 25.33 16.23
CA SER A 152 8.62 26.50 17.06
C SER A 152 8.97 26.34 18.55
N GLY A 153 9.40 25.15 18.98
CA GLY A 153 9.71 24.83 20.38
C GLY A 153 11.20 24.82 20.75
N SER A 154 12.10 25.20 19.84
CA SER A 154 13.56 25.18 20.07
C SER A 154 14.21 26.56 20.12
N GLU A 155 13.47 27.59 20.51
CA GLU A 155 14.02 28.89 20.90
C GLU A 155 13.47 29.28 22.28
N CYS A 156 14.15 28.81 23.34
CA CYS A 156 14.44 29.45 24.62
C CYS A 156 15.31 28.52 25.48
#